data_AF-A0A2X3K2W6-F1
#
_entry.id   AF-A0A2X3K2W6-F1
#
_cell.length_a   1.000
_cell.length_b   1.000
_cell.length_c   1.000
_cell.angle_alpha   90.00
_cell.angle_beta   90.00
_cell.angle_gamma   90.00
#
_symmetry.space_group_name_H-M   'P 1'
#
loop_
_entity.id
_entity.type
_entity.pdbx_description
1 polymer ?
#
loop_
_entity_poly.entity_id
_entity_poly.type
_entity_poly.pdbx_seq_one_letter_code
_entity_poly.pdbx_strand_id
1 'polypeptide(L)'
;MKAPGLPADQQFFADLFSGLVLNPQLLGRVWFASQPASLPVGSLCIDFPRLDIVLRGEYGNLLEAKQQRMVEGEMLFIPARAANLPINNKPVMLLSLVFAPTWLGLSFYDSRTTSLLHPARQIQLPSLQRGEGEAMLTAPHPILAVRRWSRISFSHWC
;
A
#
# COMPACT_ATOMS: atom_id res chain seq x y z
N MET A 1 8.98 -9.08 33.25
CA MET A 1 7.95 -9.71 32.41
C MET A 1 7.98 -9.00 31.06
N LYS A 2 8.50 -9.65 30.01
CA LYS A 2 8.59 -9.06 28.67
C LYS A 2 7.17 -9.04 28.12
N ALA A 3 6.65 -7.86 27.77
CA ALA A 3 5.35 -7.75 27.10
C ALA A 3 5.30 -8.78 25.95
N PRO A 4 4.19 -9.51 25.75
CA PRO A 4 4.12 -10.43 24.63
C PRO A 4 4.36 -9.61 23.37
N GLY A 5 5.51 -9.85 22.73
CA GLY A 5 5.91 -9.12 21.54
C GLY A 5 4.80 -9.27 20.50
N LEU A 6 4.61 -8.22 19.72
CA LEU A 6 3.62 -8.24 18.65
C LEU A 6 3.92 -9.44 17.73
N PRO A 7 2.89 -10.09 17.14
CA PRO A 7 3.06 -11.12 16.14
C PRO A 7 4.16 -10.75 15.13
N ALA A 8 4.97 -11.72 14.70
CA ALA A 8 6.16 -11.46 13.88
C ALA A 8 5.87 -10.62 12.62
N ASP A 9 4.70 -10.79 12.02
CA ASP A 9 4.27 -9.98 10.87
C ASP A 9 3.88 -8.55 11.26
N GLN A 10 3.22 -8.37 12.41
CA GLN A 10 2.91 -7.06 12.95
C GLN A 10 4.19 -6.25 13.22
N GLN A 11 5.18 -6.86 13.88
CA GLN A 11 6.47 -6.20 14.10
C GLN A 11 7.15 -5.84 12.77
N PHE A 12 7.15 -6.75 11.79
CA PHE A 12 7.72 -6.48 10.47
C PHE A 12 7.07 -5.27 9.79
N PHE A 13 5.73 -5.18 9.79
CA PHE A 13 5.06 -4.04 9.20
C PHE A 13 5.33 -2.74 9.97
N ALA A 14 5.42 -2.76 11.29
CA ALA A 14 5.80 -1.56 12.04
C ALA A 14 7.23 -1.11 11.78
N ASP A 15 8.19 -2.03 11.70
CA ASP A 15 9.57 -1.69 11.35
C ASP A 15 9.64 -1.09 9.93
N LEU A 16 8.87 -1.66 9.00
CA LEU A 16 8.74 -1.17 7.63
C LEU A 16 8.14 0.24 7.57
N PHE A 17 7.04 0.48 8.29
CA PHE A 17 6.42 1.81 8.38
C PHE A 17 7.30 2.81 9.09
N SER A 18 7.96 2.41 10.17
CA SER A 18 8.96 3.22 10.86
C SER A 18 10.03 3.68 9.88
N GLY A 19 10.57 2.76 9.07
CA GLY A 19 11.50 3.07 8.01
C GLY A 19 10.97 4.10 7.00
N LEU A 20 9.73 3.95 6.54
CA LEU A 20 9.09 4.88 5.59
C LEU A 20 8.79 6.26 6.19
N VAL A 21 8.32 6.29 7.44
CA VAL A 21 7.93 7.51 8.17
C VAL A 21 9.16 8.30 8.59
N LEU A 22 10.22 7.61 9.02
CA LEU A 22 11.50 8.21 9.38
C LEU A 22 12.27 8.71 8.16
N ASN A 23 12.01 8.15 6.97
CA ASN A 23 12.68 8.54 5.73
C ASN A 23 11.67 9.05 4.68
N PRO A 24 10.97 10.16 4.93
CA PRO A 24 9.99 10.70 3.99
C PRO A 24 10.63 11.18 2.68
N GLN A 25 11.95 11.36 2.63
CA GLN A 25 12.68 11.69 1.40
C GLN A 25 12.80 10.51 0.44
N LEU A 26 12.64 9.28 0.93
CA LEU A 26 12.55 8.09 0.10
C LEU A 26 11.17 7.96 -0.54
N LEU A 27 10.16 8.71 -0.05
CA LEU A 27 8.84 8.73 -0.65
C LEU A 27 8.81 9.77 -1.77
N GLY A 28 8.60 9.27 -2.99
CA GLY A 28 8.60 10.06 -4.21
C GLY A 28 7.20 10.49 -4.62
N ARG A 29 6.94 10.43 -5.92
CA ARG A 29 5.69 10.84 -6.54
C ARG A 29 4.57 9.83 -6.26
N VAL A 30 3.36 10.35 -6.09
CA VAL A 30 2.14 9.54 -6.08
C VAL A 30 1.46 9.62 -7.45
N TRP A 31 1.23 8.46 -8.03
CA TRP A 31 0.48 8.24 -9.26
C TRP A 31 -0.95 7.82 -8.89
N PHE A 32 -1.93 8.27 -9.66
CA PHE A 32 -3.34 7.94 -9.44
C PHE A 32 -3.81 7.11 -10.61
N ALA A 33 -4.18 5.84 -10.36
CA ALA A 33 -4.76 5.00 -11.40
C ALA A 33 -6.13 5.55 -11.80
N SER A 34 -6.36 5.69 -13.10
CA SER A 34 -7.65 6.06 -13.66
C SER A 34 -8.52 4.82 -13.90
N GLN A 35 -9.84 5.05 -14.02
CA GLN A 35 -10.80 4.03 -14.43
C GLN A 35 -10.85 4.00 -15.96
N PRO A 36 -10.33 2.95 -16.62
CA PRO A 36 -10.44 2.85 -18.06
C PRO A 36 -11.89 2.52 -18.46
N ALA A 37 -12.36 3.07 -19.58
CA ALA A 37 -13.70 2.81 -20.11
C ALA A 37 -13.94 1.33 -20.49
N SER A 38 -12.86 0.60 -20.76
CA SER A 38 -12.88 -0.85 -20.98
C SER A 38 -11.71 -1.50 -20.23
N LEU A 39 -11.99 -2.59 -19.51
CA LEU A 39 -10.98 -3.32 -18.76
C LEU A 39 -10.36 -4.42 -19.63
N PRO A 40 -9.05 -4.38 -19.92
CA PRO A 40 -8.39 -5.49 -20.58
C PRO A 40 -8.40 -6.75 -19.70
N VAL A 41 -8.36 -7.93 -20.32
CA VAL A 41 -8.30 -9.23 -19.63
C VAL A 41 -7.08 -9.27 -18.70
N GLY A 42 -7.27 -9.72 -17.45
CA GLY A 42 -6.23 -9.74 -16.41
C GLY A 42 -6.15 -8.48 -15.57
N SER A 43 -7.01 -7.49 -15.82
CA SER A 43 -7.14 -6.31 -14.96
C SER A 43 -7.63 -6.68 -13.56
N LEU A 44 -6.93 -6.22 -12.53
CA LEU A 44 -7.36 -6.34 -11.15
C LEU A 44 -8.23 -5.13 -10.80
N CYS A 45 -9.53 -5.36 -10.64
CA CYS A 45 -10.48 -4.36 -10.17
C CYS A 45 -10.95 -4.76 -8.78
N ILE A 46 -10.72 -3.92 -7.78
CA ILE A 46 -11.08 -4.18 -6.39
C ILE A 46 -12.05 -3.11 -5.92
N ASP A 47 -13.06 -3.49 -5.14
CA ASP A 47 -14.09 -2.59 -4.62
C ASP A 47 -13.60 -1.61 -3.55
N PHE A 48 -12.35 -1.75 -3.10
CA PHE A 48 -11.74 -0.94 -2.06
C PHE A 48 -10.53 -0.17 -2.61
N PRO A 49 -10.33 1.09 -2.17
CA PRO A 49 -9.15 1.85 -2.54
C PRO A 49 -7.88 1.21 -2.01
N ARG A 50 -6.83 1.27 -2.80
CA ARG A 50 -5.53 0.64 -2.53
C ARG A 50 -4.39 1.60 -2.78
N LEU A 51 -3.37 1.57 -1.94
CA LEU A 51 -2.13 2.31 -2.13
C LEU A 51 -0.98 1.30 -2.22
N ASP A 52 -0.36 1.23 -3.39
CA ASP A 52 0.81 0.41 -3.64
C ASP A 52 2.06 1.31 -3.58
N ILE A 53 3.03 0.97 -2.74
CA ILE A 53 4.28 1.73 -2.53
C ILE A 53 5.45 0.85 -2.99
N VAL A 54 6.23 1.36 -3.93
CA VAL A 54 7.44 0.67 -4.41
C VAL A 54 8.55 0.89 -3.40
N LEU A 55 8.87 -0.14 -2.63
CA LEU A 55 9.92 -0.08 -1.63
C LEU A 55 11.30 -0.26 -2.24
N ARG A 56 11.38 -1.04 -3.32
CA ARG A 56 12.62 -1.28 -4.07
C ARG A 56 12.30 -1.90 -5.42
N GLY A 57 13.11 -1.59 -6.43
CA GLY A 57 12.97 -2.19 -7.76
C GLY A 57 12.05 -1.38 -8.67
N GLU A 58 11.42 -2.06 -9.62
CA GLU A 58 10.55 -1.42 -10.61
C GLU A 58 9.18 -2.09 -10.65
N TYR A 59 8.13 -1.31 -10.40
CA TYR A 59 6.73 -1.71 -10.57
C TYR A 59 6.16 -1.04 -11.82
N GLY A 60 5.17 -1.64 -12.47
CA GLY A 60 4.53 -1.02 -13.62
C GLY A 60 3.04 -1.30 -13.67
N ASN A 61 2.28 -0.36 -14.21
CA ASN A 61 0.87 -0.50 -14.54
C ASN A 61 0.69 -0.26 -16.05
N LEU A 62 0.24 -1.28 -16.80
CA LEU A 62 0.07 -1.18 -18.27
C LEU A 62 -1.06 -0.25 -18.69
N LEU A 63 -2.00 0.03 -17.80
CA LEU A 63 -3.20 0.81 -18.14
C LEU A 63 -2.87 2.28 -18.46
N GLU A 64 -1.75 2.80 -17.96
CA GLU A 64 -1.32 4.16 -18.22
C GLU A 64 0.17 4.21 -18.57
N ALA A 65 0.49 4.81 -19.71
CA ALA A 65 1.88 4.93 -20.19
C ALA A 65 2.82 5.59 -19.16
N LYS A 66 2.32 6.55 -18.37
CA LYS A 66 3.10 7.23 -17.33
C LYS A 66 3.36 6.36 -16.09
N GLN A 67 2.59 5.28 -15.92
CA GLN A 67 2.67 4.37 -14.78
C GLN A 67 3.33 3.04 -15.15
N GLN A 68 3.77 2.86 -16.40
CA GLN A 68 4.42 1.63 -16.87
C GLN A 68 5.77 1.36 -16.21
N ARG A 69 6.42 2.40 -15.67
CA ARG A 69 7.69 2.28 -14.98
C ARG A 69 7.72 3.19 -13.76
N MET A 70 7.47 2.59 -12.61
CA MET A 70 7.53 3.20 -11.30
C MET A 70 8.74 2.67 -10.54
N VAL A 71 9.54 3.57 -9.99
CA VAL A 71 10.79 3.23 -9.30
C VAL A 71 10.62 3.31 -7.78
N GLU A 72 11.66 2.90 -7.05
CA GLU A 72 11.73 3.02 -5.59
C GLU A 72 11.28 4.38 -5.08
N GLY A 73 10.38 4.35 -4.09
CA GLY A 73 9.77 5.53 -3.49
C GLY A 73 8.48 5.99 -4.13
N GLU A 74 8.22 5.62 -5.39
CA GLU A 74 6.98 5.99 -6.05
C GLU A 74 5.80 5.18 -5.54
N MET A 75 4.63 5.81 -5.55
CA MET A 75 3.39 5.23 -5.04
C MET A 75 2.32 5.23 -6.11
N LEU A 76 1.50 4.19 -6.16
CA LEU A 76 0.32 4.10 -6.99
C LEU A 76 -0.92 4.02 -6.10
N PHE A 77 -1.74 5.06 -6.13
CA PHE A 77 -3.05 5.05 -5.53
C PHE A 77 -4.08 4.57 -6.56
N ILE A 78 -4.75 3.48 -6.25
CA ILE A 78 -5.81 2.87 -7.05
C ILE A 78 -7.12 3.12 -6.33
N PRO A 79 -7.99 4.01 -6.83
CA PRO A 79 -9.28 4.25 -6.20
C PRO A 79 -10.17 3.00 -6.26
N ALA A 80 -11.21 2.97 -5.43
CA ALA A 80 -12.21 1.92 -5.47
C ALA A 80 -12.75 1.74 -6.90
N ARG A 81 -12.89 0.49 -7.34
CA ARG A 81 -13.38 0.11 -8.67
C ARG A 81 -12.50 0.60 -9.84
N ALA A 82 -11.29 1.12 -9.55
CA ALA A 82 -10.29 1.29 -10.59
C ALA A 82 -9.55 -0.02 -10.84
N ALA A 83 -9.16 -0.20 -12.09
CA ALA A 83 -8.37 -1.33 -12.49
C ALA A 83 -6.88 -1.00 -12.40
N ASN A 84 -6.08 -2.02 -12.14
CA ASN A 84 -4.65 -2.00 -12.42
C ASN A 84 -4.26 -3.25 -13.19
N LEU A 85 -3.30 -3.12 -14.11
CA LEU A 85 -2.71 -4.25 -14.82
C LEU A 85 -1.21 -4.28 -14.52
N PRO A 86 -0.78 -5.01 -13.47
CA PRO A 86 0.59 -4.98 -13.00
C PRO A 86 1.54 -5.63 -14.01
N ILE A 87 2.69 -5.00 -14.23
CA ILE A 87 3.83 -5.55 -14.98
C ILE A 87 4.84 -6.07 -13.97
N ASN A 88 5.21 -7.35 -14.02
CA ASN A 88 6.17 -7.94 -13.09
C ASN A 88 7.55 -8.26 -13.70
N ASN A 89 7.87 -7.74 -14.89
CA ASN A 89 9.07 -8.14 -15.63
C ASN A 89 10.40 -7.92 -14.89
N LYS A 90 10.41 -7.12 -13.82
CA LYS A 90 11.58 -6.84 -12.99
C LYS A 90 11.32 -7.16 -11.52
N PRO A 91 12.37 -7.49 -10.75
CA PRO A 91 12.25 -7.68 -9.33
C PRO A 91 11.85 -6.37 -8.64
N VAL A 92 10.79 -6.46 -7.86
CA VAL A 92 10.14 -5.41 -7.07
C VAL A 92 9.76 -5.92 -5.69
N MET A 93 9.97 -5.05 -4.70
CA MET A 93 9.36 -5.13 -3.37
C MET A 93 8.27 -4.06 -3.27
N LEU A 94 7.04 -4.50 -2.99
CA LEU A 94 5.86 -3.65 -2.98
C LEU A 94 5.14 -3.76 -1.63
N LEU A 95 4.80 -2.62 -1.04
CA LEU A 95 3.87 -2.55 0.08
C LEU A 95 2.52 -2.11 -0.45
N SER A 96 1.49 -2.95 -0.29
CA SER A 96 0.12 -2.64 -0.66
C SER A 96 -0.73 -2.43 0.59
N LEU A 97 -1.41 -1.29 0.65
CA LEU A 97 -2.37 -0.94 1.68
C LEU A 97 -3.77 -0.93 1.08
N VAL A 98 -4.67 -1.78 1.57
CA VAL A 98 -6.08 -1.82 1.17
C VAL A 98 -6.92 -1.16 2.24
N PHE A 99 -7.61 -0.08 1.89
CA PHE A 99 -8.43 0.69 2.82
C PHE A 99 -9.89 0.24 2.73
N ALA A 100 -10.29 -0.72 3.55
CA ALA A 100 -11.70 -1.07 3.69
C ALA A 100 -12.37 -0.23 4.80
N PRO A 101 -13.70 -0.08 4.79
CA PRO A 101 -14.41 0.71 5.81
C PRO A 101 -14.19 0.19 7.24
N THR A 102 -14.09 -1.13 7.40
CA THR A 102 -14.03 -1.81 8.71
C THR A 102 -12.65 -2.39 9.04
N TRP A 103 -11.70 -2.35 8.10
CA TRP A 103 -10.35 -2.91 8.28
C TRP A 103 -9.35 -2.29 7.29
N LEU A 104 -8.07 -2.29 7.67
CA LEU A 104 -6.94 -1.93 6.83
C LEU A 104 -6.13 -3.19 6.52
N GLY A 105 -6.02 -3.55 5.25
CA GLY A 105 -5.17 -4.62 4.79
C GLY A 105 -3.78 -4.11 4.53
N LEU A 106 -2.76 -4.78 5.06
CA LEU A 106 -1.36 -4.52 4.76
C LEU A 106 -0.79 -5.78 4.14
N SER A 107 -0.27 -5.66 2.92
CA SER A 107 0.27 -6.78 2.16
C SER A 107 1.64 -6.40 1.64
N PHE A 108 2.63 -7.23 1.91
CA PHE A 108 3.99 -7.08 1.42
C PHE A 108 4.24 -8.12 0.33
N TYR A 109 4.63 -7.67 -0.85
CA TYR A 109 4.99 -8.51 -1.98
C TYR A 109 6.48 -8.39 -2.24
N ASP A 110 7.13 -9.53 -2.44
CA ASP A 110 8.52 -9.60 -2.88
C ASP A 110 8.61 -10.53 -4.08
N SER A 111 8.61 -9.95 -5.27
CA SER A 111 8.70 -10.70 -6.53
C SER A 111 10.00 -11.50 -6.71
N ARG A 112 11.02 -11.27 -5.86
CA ARG A 112 12.25 -12.06 -5.86
C ARG A 112 12.07 -13.42 -5.21
N THR A 113 11.12 -13.54 -4.28
CA THR A 113 10.88 -14.76 -3.50
C THR A 113 9.55 -15.42 -3.85
N THR A 114 8.53 -14.63 -4.20
CA THR A 114 7.17 -15.10 -4.50
C THR A 114 6.53 -14.23 -5.58
N SER A 115 5.69 -14.80 -6.45
CA SER A 115 4.94 -14.03 -7.46
C SER A 115 4.11 -12.89 -6.85
N LEU A 116 3.94 -11.76 -7.54
CA LEU A 116 3.06 -10.63 -7.13
C LEU A 116 1.58 -11.02 -6.93
N LEU A 117 1.22 -12.25 -7.28
CA LEU A 117 -0.11 -12.82 -7.01
C LEU A 117 -0.31 -13.21 -5.55
N HIS A 118 0.76 -13.51 -4.80
CA HIS A 118 0.68 -13.89 -3.40
C HIS A 118 1.54 -12.96 -2.53
N PRO A 119 0.98 -12.35 -1.48
CA PRO A 119 1.79 -11.55 -0.58
C PRO A 119 2.74 -12.46 0.20
N ALA A 120 4.01 -12.06 0.29
CA ALA A 120 5.00 -12.73 1.13
C ALA A 120 4.65 -12.59 2.62
N ARG A 121 4.01 -11.49 3.01
CA ARG A 121 3.42 -11.28 4.33
C ARG A 121 2.13 -10.49 4.20
N GLN A 122 1.11 -10.80 4.99
CA GLN A 122 -0.08 -9.97 5.07
C GLN A 122 -0.58 -9.88 6.51
N ILE A 123 -1.09 -8.71 6.89
CA ILE A 123 -1.88 -8.54 8.11
C ILE A 123 -3.14 -7.75 7.78
N GLN A 124 -4.20 -8.00 8.54
CA GLN A 124 -5.40 -7.20 8.52
C GLN A 124 -5.54 -6.56 9.89
N LEU A 125 -5.63 -5.24 9.91
CA LEU A 125 -5.84 -4.47 11.12
C LEU A 125 -7.31 -4.04 11.14
N PRO A 126 -8.09 -4.34 12.19
CA PRO A 126 -9.43 -3.79 12.31
C PRO A 126 -9.34 -2.26 12.34
N SER A 127 -10.27 -1.56 11.68
CA SER A 127 -10.26 -0.09 11.71
C SER A 127 -10.52 0.36 13.15
N LEU A 128 -9.56 1.07 13.74
CA LEU A 128 -9.73 1.66 15.06
C LEU A 128 -10.69 2.85 14.88
N GLN A 129 -11.96 2.62 15.20
CA GLN A 129 -13.05 3.59 15.23
C GLN A 129 -13.51 4.18 13.88
N ARG A 130 -14.82 4.03 13.67
CA ARG A 130 -15.68 4.47 12.55
C ARG A 130 -15.48 5.92 12.05
N GLY A 131 -14.79 6.79 12.80
CA GLY A 131 -14.50 8.18 12.43
C GLY A 131 -13.14 8.41 11.75
N GLU A 132 -12.16 7.53 11.93
CA GLU A 132 -10.79 7.73 11.41
C GLU A 132 -10.63 7.22 9.97
N GLY A 133 -11.35 6.15 9.62
CA GLY A 133 -11.42 5.64 8.25
C GLY A 133 -12.01 6.67 7.28
N GLU A 134 -13.08 7.36 7.67
CA GLU A 134 -13.63 8.46 6.88
C GLU A 134 -12.65 9.63 6.75
N ALA A 135 -11.88 9.94 7.80
CA ALA A 135 -10.88 11.00 7.78
C ALA A 135 -9.64 10.67 6.92
N MET A 136 -9.35 9.38 6.70
CA MET A 136 -8.35 8.91 5.74
C MET A 136 -8.89 8.89 4.30
N LEU A 137 -10.15 8.50 4.11
CA LEU A 137 -10.83 8.49 2.81
C LEU A 137 -11.14 9.91 2.30
N THR A 138 -11.29 10.88 3.21
CA THR A 138 -11.48 12.32 2.90
C THR A 138 -10.18 13.12 2.91
N ALA A 139 -9.04 12.51 3.21
CA ALA A 139 -7.76 13.21 3.16
C ALA A 139 -7.45 13.61 1.70
N PRO A 140 -7.23 14.89 1.40
CA PRO A 140 -7.01 15.34 0.03
C PRO A 140 -5.70 14.80 -0.57
N HIS A 141 -4.78 14.29 0.27
CA HIS A 141 -3.51 13.71 -0.14
C HIS A 141 -3.24 12.37 0.58
N PRO A 142 -2.89 11.29 -0.16
CA PRO A 142 -2.56 9.99 0.42
C PRO A 142 -1.33 10.03 1.34
N ILE A 143 -0.40 10.97 1.13
CA ILE A 143 0.71 11.23 2.05
C ILE A 143 0.21 11.72 3.43
N LEU A 144 -0.88 12.49 3.45
CA LEU A 144 -1.52 12.96 4.69
C LEU A 144 -2.26 11.83 5.39
N ALA A 145 -2.87 10.90 4.64
CA ALA A 145 -3.46 9.68 5.19
C ALA A 145 -2.39 8.78 5.83
N VAL A 146 -1.26 8.56 5.16
CA VAL A 146 -0.12 7.80 5.71
C VAL A 146 0.49 8.49 6.93
N ARG A 147 0.67 9.82 6.90
CA ARG A 147 1.20 10.59 8.04
C ARG A 147 0.24 10.58 9.24
N ARG A 148 -1.06 10.75 9.00
CA ARG A 148 -2.07 10.72 10.06
C ARG A 148 -2.17 9.32 10.67
N TRP A 149 -2.12 8.28 9.84
CA TRP A 149 -2.08 6.89 10.32
C TRP A 149 -0.79 6.60 11.11
N SER A 150 0.38 7.01 10.62
CA SER A 150 1.64 6.82 11.35
C SER A 150 1.64 7.51 12.72
N ARG A 151 0.96 8.65 12.86
CA ARG A 151 0.83 9.37 14.14
C ARG A 151 -0.17 8.70 15.10
N ILE A 152 -1.21 8.04 14.59
CA ILE A 152 -2.24 7.36 15.39
C ILE A 152 -1.81 5.94 15.78
N SER A 153 -1.09 5.25 14.89
CA SER A 153 -0.65 3.87 15.12
C SER A 153 0.57 3.81 16.06
N PHE A 154 1.52 4.75 15.96
CA PHE A 154 2.67 4.81 16.89
C PHE A 154 2.27 5.14 18.34
N SER A 155 1.21 5.93 18.57
CA SER A 155 0.76 6.25 19.93
C SER A 155 0.03 5.09 20.63
N HIS A 156 -0.37 4.05 19.90
CA HIS A 156 -0.94 2.82 20.44
C HIS A 156 0.02 1.62 20.43
N TRP A 157 1.24 1.79 19.92
CA TRP A 157 2.28 0.74 19.82
C TRP A 157 3.51 1.01 20.71
N CYS A 158 3.58 2.16 21.40
CA CYS A 158 4.54 2.48 22.45
C CYS A 158 3.91 2.33 23.85
#